data_AF-G0MDU9-F1
#
_entry.id   AF-G0MDU9-F1
#
_cell.length_a   1.000
_cell.length_b   1.000
_cell.length_c   1.000
_cell.angle_alpha   90.00
_cell.angle_beta   90.00
_cell.angle_gamma   90.00
#
_symmetry.space_group_name_H-M   'P 1'
#
loop_
_entity.id
_entity.type
_entity.pdbx_description
1 polymer ?
#
loop_
_entity_poly.entity_id
_entity_poly.type
_entity_poly.pdbx_seq_one_letter_code
_entity_poly.pdbx_strand_id
1 'polypeptide(L)'
;MLKTSLAIFFFFVVFYAIGFSYDLFYPDLDARFVIGLALGALGFIFLISFTEVFQLLLSLMAIQKFLIYFDESTERYVIISKKSLRVLTYSFYLVYTAKNIFRLFLFFATLPGYPYERWGGTVWKISIVTDCLTVVTNLLIIFTSLLYIPILISINKFSHLRSVQESKPQKYILMQTMTVLIYKMLYLVPITLYCFIAGRFEYFSITANVFDVFSIPAIIEISYLFCNRHNLKTLLSSWKDKSFLAKLMTRDRTTVQPRLAY
;
A
#
# COMPACT_ATOMS: atom_id res chain seq x y z
N MET A 1 -8.71 14.92 4.65
CA MET A 1 -7.58 14.12 4.14
C MET A 1 -7.91 12.64 3.99
N LEU A 2 -8.40 11.94 5.03
CA LEU A 2 -8.76 10.51 4.93
C LEU A 2 -9.90 10.22 3.92
N LYS A 3 -10.99 11.00 3.98
CA LYS A 3 -12.13 10.87 3.04
C LYS A 3 -11.73 11.11 1.58
N THR A 4 -10.80 12.03 1.35
CA THR A 4 -10.32 12.38 0.00
C THR A 4 -9.40 11.32 -0.58
N SER A 5 -8.49 10.70 0.20
CA SER A 5 -7.64 9.62 -0.33
C SER A 5 -8.42 8.34 -0.61
N LEU A 6 -9.41 8.01 0.24
CA LEU A 6 -10.28 6.85 0.03
C LEU A 6 -11.18 7.04 -1.21
N ALA A 7 -11.74 8.23 -1.39
CA ALA A 7 -12.54 8.55 -2.56
C ALA A 7 -11.72 8.46 -3.86
N ILE A 8 -10.47 8.95 -3.86
CA ILE A 8 -9.56 8.83 -5.00
C ILE A 8 -9.21 7.35 -5.27
N PHE A 9 -8.96 6.57 -4.22
CA PHE A 9 -8.71 5.13 -4.33
C PHE A 9 -9.91 4.39 -4.96
N PHE A 10 -11.10 4.56 -4.40
CA PHE A 10 -12.32 3.93 -4.91
C PHE A 10 -12.67 4.42 -6.32
N PHE A 11 -12.41 5.69 -6.64
CA PHE A 11 -12.59 6.22 -7.99
C PHE A 11 -11.77 5.45 -9.01
N PHE A 12 -10.47 5.24 -8.76
CA PHE A 12 -9.62 4.49 -9.70
C PHE A 12 -9.96 3.00 -9.76
N VAL A 13 -10.31 2.37 -8.63
CA VAL A 13 -10.72 0.96 -8.59
C VAL A 13 -12.02 0.74 -9.36
N VAL A 14 -13.03 1.59 -9.14
CA VAL A 14 -14.32 1.51 -9.83
C VAL A 14 -14.15 1.79 -11.32
N PHE A 15 -13.33 2.77 -11.68
CA PHE A 15 -13.06 3.07 -13.09
C PHE A 15 -12.35 1.91 -13.80
N TYR A 16 -11.39 1.26 -13.14
CA TYR A 16 -10.73 0.05 -13.65
C TYR A 16 -11.71 -1.13 -13.80
N ALA A 17 -12.56 -1.36 -12.79
CA ALA A 17 -13.55 -2.43 -12.82
C ALA A 17 -14.62 -2.22 -13.91
N ILE A 18 -15.03 -0.97 -14.15
CA ILE A 18 -15.95 -0.61 -15.24
C ILE A 18 -15.28 -0.81 -16.60
N GLY A 19 -14.01 -0.41 -16.75
CA GLY A 19 -13.26 -0.66 -17.99
C GLY A 19 -13.11 -2.14 -18.29
N PHE A 20 -12.79 -2.94 -17.28
CA PHE A 20 -12.64 -4.40 -17.40
C PHE A 20 -13.97 -5.13 -17.67
N SER A 21 -15.07 -4.70 -17.03
CA SER A 21 -16.38 -5.31 -17.29
C SER A 21 -16.88 -4.97 -18.70
N TYR A 22 -16.61 -3.76 -19.20
CA TYR A 22 -16.98 -3.38 -20.57
C TYR A 22 -16.27 -4.24 -21.62
N ASP A 23 -14.99 -4.60 -21.40
CA ASP A 23 -14.20 -5.52 -22.24
C ASP A 23 -14.84 -6.92 -22.36
N LEU A 24 -15.49 -7.40 -21.28
CA LEU A 24 -16.18 -8.69 -21.25
C LEU A 24 -17.49 -8.69 -22.06
N PHE A 25 -18.17 -7.55 -22.16
CA PHE A 25 -19.53 -7.45 -22.74
C PHE A 25 -19.60 -6.79 -24.11
N TYR A 26 -18.65 -5.94 -24.49
CA TYR A 26 -18.65 -5.19 -25.75
C TYR A 26 -17.26 -5.21 -26.39
N PRO A 27 -16.92 -6.28 -27.13
CA PRO A 27 -15.58 -6.49 -27.67
C PRO A 27 -15.22 -5.57 -28.86
N ASP A 28 -16.12 -4.68 -29.29
CA ASP A 28 -15.84 -3.74 -30.37
C ASP A 28 -14.95 -2.58 -29.88
N LEU A 29 -13.80 -2.39 -30.52
CA LEU A 29 -12.84 -1.33 -30.19
C LEU A 29 -13.36 0.07 -30.59
N ASP A 30 -14.13 0.71 -29.70
CA ASP A 30 -14.44 2.15 -29.79
C ASP A 30 -13.25 2.99 -29.25
N ALA A 31 -12.95 4.13 -29.88
CA ALA A 31 -11.94 5.08 -29.41
C ALA A 31 -12.19 5.55 -27.97
N ARG A 32 -13.45 5.72 -27.57
CA ARG A 32 -13.82 6.06 -26.18
C ARG A 32 -13.42 4.98 -25.19
N PHE A 33 -13.55 3.72 -25.60
CA PHE A 33 -13.17 2.56 -24.80
C PHE A 33 -11.66 2.49 -24.62
N VAL A 34 -10.88 2.67 -25.69
CA VAL A 34 -9.41 2.70 -25.63
C VAL A 34 -8.90 3.81 -24.70
N ILE A 35 -9.52 4.99 -24.76
CA ILE A 35 -9.19 6.11 -23.85
C ILE A 35 -9.51 5.74 -22.40
N GLY A 36 -10.66 5.14 -22.14
CA GLY A 36 -11.05 4.68 -20.79
C GLY A 36 -10.06 3.64 -20.23
N LEU A 37 -9.69 2.64 -21.03
CA LEU A 37 -8.72 1.61 -20.63
C LEU A 37 -7.34 2.22 -20.32
N ALA A 38 -6.87 3.15 -21.16
CA ALA A 38 -5.61 3.86 -20.93
C ALA A 38 -5.62 4.68 -19.62
N LEU A 39 -6.70 5.42 -19.36
CA LEU A 39 -6.86 6.19 -18.12
C LEU A 39 -6.93 5.27 -16.89
N GLY A 40 -7.62 4.13 -16.99
CA GLY A 40 -7.68 3.12 -15.95
C GLY A 40 -6.30 2.52 -15.64
N ALA A 41 -5.55 2.15 -16.69
CA ALA A 41 -4.19 1.63 -16.55
C ALA A 41 -3.23 2.65 -15.89
N LEU A 42 -3.30 3.92 -16.29
CA LEU A 42 -2.52 4.99 -15.67
C LEU A 42 -2.87 5.18 -14.18
N GLY A 43 -4.17 5.16 -13.86
CA GLY A 43 -4.65 5.19 -12.47
C GLY A 43 -4.13 4.02 -11.64
N PHE A 44 -4.13 2.82 -12.21
CA PHE A 44 -3.62 1.62 -11.53
C PHE A 44 -2.10 1.67 -11.32
N ILE A 45 -1.34 2.15 -12.32
CA ILE A 45 0.12 2.38 -12.19
C ILE A 45 0.41 3.39 -11.08
N PHE A 46 -0.38 4.46 -10.99
CA PHE A 46 -0.24 5.44 -9.92
C PHE A 46 -0.47 4.81 -8.55
N LEU A 47 -1.52 3.99 -8.40
CA LEU A 47 -1.82 3.29 -7.15
C LEU A 47 -0.71 2.31 -6.76
N ILE A 48 -0.22 1.50 -7.69
CA ILE A 48 0.91 0.57 -7.44
C ILE A 48 2.14 1.37 -6.99
N SER A 49 2.48 2.44 -7.71
CA SER A 49 3.66 3.26 -7.38
C SER A 49 3.50 3.92 -6.01
N PHE A 50 2.31 4.41 -5.69
CA PHE A 50 1.98 4.91 -4.35
C PHE A 50 2.21 3.84 -3.27
N THR A 51 1.74 2.62 -3.49
CA THR A 51 1.91 1.52 -2.54
C THR A 51 3.36 1.11 -2.32
N GLU A 52 4.15 1.03 -3.38
CA GLU A 52 5.57 0.64 -3.31
C GLU A 52 6.39 1.72 -2.60
N VAL A 53 6.17 3.00 -2.94
CA VAL A 53 6.82 4.12 -2.27
C VAL A 53 6.43 4.20 -0.78
N PHE A 54 5.14 3.98 -0.48
CA PHE A 54 4.67 3.95 0.91
C PHE A 54 5.40 2.87 1.74
N GLN A 55 5.53 1.65 1.20
CA GLN A 55 6.23 0.56 1.89
C GLN A 55 7.71 0.89 2.10
N LEU A 56 8.40 1.44 1.10
CA LEU A 56 9.79 1.86 1.27
C LEU A 56 9.97 2.93 2.35
N LEU A 57 9.12 3.95 2.36
CA LEU A 57 9.19 5.00 3.38
C LEU A 57 8.92 4.43 4.77
N LEU A 58 8.01 3.46 4.87
CA LEU A 58 7.75 2.76 6.12
C LEU A 58 8.96 1.94 6.59
N SER A 59 9.61 1.21 5.69
CA SER A 59 10.87 0.50 5.96
C SER A 59 11.99 1.45 6.39
N LEU A 60 12.14 2.59 5.72
CA LEU A 60 13.15 3.60 6.05
C LEU A 60 12.93 4.16 7.46
N MET A 61 11.68 4.49 7.80
CA MET A 61 11.32 4.96 9.14
C MET A 61 11.59 3.89 10.21
N ALA A 62 11.30 2.61 9.90
CA ALA A 62 11.56 1.51 10.81
C ALA A 62 13.05 1.33 11.10
N ILE A 63 13.89 1.32 10.06
CA ILE A 63 15.35 1.27 10.19
C ILE A 63 15.85 2.47 11.00
N GLN A 64 15.38 3.69 10.67
CA GLN A 64 15.77 4.89 11.40
C GLN A 64 15.46 4.79 12.89
N LYS A 65 14.25 4.36 13.23
CA LYS A 65 13.83 4.23 14.64
C LYS A 65 14.58 3.13 15.35
N PHE A 66 14.85 2.01 14.69
CA PHE A 66 15.65 0.93 15.25
C PHE A 66 17.07 1.39 15.58
N LEU A 67 17.75 2.03 14.62
CA LEU A 67 19.13 2.49 14.81
C LEU A 67 19.23 3.52 15.96
N ILE A 68 18.37 4.55 15.96
CA ILE A 68 18.35 5.56 17.03
C ILE A 68 18.04 4.95 18.39
N TYR A 69 17.19 3.92 18.44
CA TYR A 69 16.79 3.31 19.70
C TYR A 69 17.90 2.46 20.34
N PHE A 70 18.64 1.68 19.53
CA PHE A 70 19.69 0.79 20.02
C PHE A 70 21.07 1.44 20.07
N ASP A 71 21.30 2.49 19.30
CA ASP A 71 22.55 3.24 19.29
C ASP A 71 22.28 4.74 19.06
N GLU A 72 22.22 5.50 20.14
CA GLU A 72 21.98 6.94 20.13
C GLU A 72 23.07 7.70 19.33
N SER A 73 24.27 7.14 19.17
CA SER A 73 25.33 7.74 18.36
C SER A 73 24.98 7.78 16.87
N THR A 74 24.08 6.90 16.41
CA THR A 74 23.60 6.87 15.02
C THR A 74 22.66 8.03 14.69
N GLU A 75 22.10 8.73 15.70
CA GLU A 75 21.10 9.76 15.50
C GLU A 75 21.57 10.85 14.52
N ARG A 76 22.83 11.28 14.62
CA ARG A 76 23.41 12.32 13.76
C ARG A 76 23.52 11.91 12.29
N TYR A 77 23.61 10.61 12.00
CA TYR A 77 23.77 10.08 10.64
C TYR A 77 22.43 9.70 10.01
N VAL A 78 21.47 9.29 10.83
CA VAL A 78 20.22 8.69 10.35
C VAL A 78 19.07 9.70 10.36
N ILE A 79 19.20 10.87 11.01
CA ILE A 79 18.23 11.96 10.88
C ILE A 79 18.26 12.52 9.45
N ILE A 80 17.19 12.22 8.70
CA ILE A 80 16.96 12.77 7.38
C ILE A 80 16.25 14.12 7.50
N SER A 81 16.85 15.18 6.93
CA SER A 81 16.24 16.50 6.89
C SER A 81 14.91 16.50 6.12
N LYS A 82 13.98 17.41 6.43
CA LYS A 82 12.70 17.54 5.70
C LYS A 82 12.90 17.74 4.19
N LYS A 83 13.95 18.48 3.79
CA LYS A 83 14.31 18.71 2.38
C LYS A 83 14.80 17.42 1.74
N SER A 84 15.71 16.70 2.40
CA SER A 84 16.25 15.43 1.91
C SER A 84 15.16 14.36 1.79
N LEU A 85 14.27 14.26 2.78
CA LEU A 85 13.15 13.32 2.75
C LEU A 85 12.21 13.60 1.58
N ARG A 86 11.90 14.88 1.33
CA ARG A 86 11.07 15.27 0.18
C ARG A 86 11.71 14.87 -1.15
N VAL A 87 13.01 15.15 -1.33
CA VAL A 87 13.75 14.78 -2.55
C VAL A 87 13.78 13.26 -2.71
N LEU A 88 14.04 12.52 -1.62
CA LEU A 88 14.03 11.07 -1.61
C LEU A 88 12.66 10.50 -2.02
N THR A 89 11.57 11.04 -1.45
CA THR A 89 10.20 10.63 -1.80
C THR A 89 9.91 10.85 -3.28
N TYR A 90 10.24 12.02 -3.84
CA TYR A 90 10.05 12.27 -5.27
C TYR A 90 10.92 11.34 -6.15
N SER A 91 12.15 11.06 -5.71
CA SER A 91 13.05 10.14 -6.40
C SER A 91 12.47 8.72 -6.42
N PHE A 92 11.92 8.25 -5.30
CA PHE A 92 11.22 6.96 -5.26
C PHE A 92 10.01 6.94 -6.17
N TYR A 93 9.15 7.97 -6.16
CA TYR A 93 8.03 8.04 -7.09
C TYR A 93 8.47 7.97 -8.55
N LEU A 94 9.53 8.68 -8.94
CA LEU A 94 10.06 8.64 -10.30
C LEU A 94 10.53 7.23 -10.67
N VAL A 95 11.36 6.60 -9.82
CA VAL A 95 11.93 5.27 -10.07
C VAL A 95 10.83 4.20 -10.18
N TYR A 96 9.90 4.16 -9.23
CA TYR A 96 8.84 3.13 -9.23
C TYR A 96 7.81 3.36 -10.35
N THR A 97 7.47 4.62 -10.65
CA THR A 97 6.58 4.91 -11.79
C THR A 97 7.23 4.51 -13.10
N ALA A 98 8.52 4.83 -13.31
CA ALA A 98 9.27 4.41 -14.50
C ALA A 98 9.33 2.89 -14.61
N LYS A 99 9.61 2.17 -13.51
CA LYS A 99 9.59 0.71 -13.44
C LYS A 99 8.22 0.14 -13.86
N ASN A 100 7.12 0.70 -13.35
CA ASN A 100 5.77 0.22 -13.63
C ASN A 100 5.32 0.54 -15.08
N ILE A 101 5.68 1.70 -15.63
CA ILE A 101 5.46 2.04 -17.04
C ILE A 101 6.25 1.08 -17.94
N PHE A 102 7.51 0.82 -17.60
CA PHE A 102 8.35 -0.10 -18.36
C PHE A 102 7.80 -1.52 -18.33
N ARG A 103 7.30 -2.00 -17.18
CA ARG A 103 6.60 -3.29 -17.08
C ARG A 103 5.36 -3.35 -17.97
N LEU A 104 4.56 -2.28 -18.01
CA LEU A 104 3.39 -2.19 -18.91
C LEU A 104 3.81 -2.26 -20.38
N PHE A 105 4.88 -1.56 -20.77
CA PHE A 105 5.43 -1.62 -22.12
C PHE A 105 5.87 -3.04 -22.50
N LEU A 106 6.56 -3.74 -21.59
CA LEU A 106 6.97 -5.14 -21.81
C LEU A 106 5.77 -6.07 -21.96
N PHE A 107 4.71 -5.88 -21.18
CA PHE A 107 3.47 -6.64 -21.32
C PHE A 107 2.88 -6.52 -22.73
N PHE A 108 2.75 -5.29 -23.25
CA PHE A 108 2.28 -5.07 -24.62
C PHE A 108 3.21 -5.69 -25.67
N ALA A 109 4.53 -5.65 -25.46
CA ALA A 109 5.51 -6.28 -26.36
C ALA A 109 5.42 -7.82 -26.39
N THR A 110 4.75 -8.45 -25.42
CA THR A 110 4.50 -9.90 -25.38
C THR A 110 3.15 -10.34 -25.93
N LEU A 111 2.28 -9.41 -26.33
CA LEU A 111 0.96 -9.77 -26.87
C LEU A 111 1.08 -10.48 -28.24
N PRO A 112 0.19 -11.46 -28.52
CA PRO A 112 0.17 -12.14 -29.81
C PRO A 112 -0.04 -11.15 -30.96
N GLY A 113 0.83 -11.19 -31.98
CA GLY A 113 0.83 -10.27 -33.12
C GLY A 113 2.04 -9.32 -33.19
N TYR A 114 2.79 -9.17 -32.09
CA TYR A 114 4.11 -8.53 -32.08
C TYR A 114 5.23 -9.58 -32.27
N PRO A 115 6.44 -9.21 -32.73
CA PRO A 115 7.51 -10.17 -33.05
C PRO A 115 8.13 -10.80 -31.79
N TYR A 116 7.34 -11.61 -31.09
CA TYR A 116 7.70 -12.37 -29.90
C TYR A 116 8.85 -13.35 -30.19
N GLU A 117 8.86 -13.97 -31.38
CA GLU A 117 9.92 -14.89 -31.80
C GLU A 117 11.31 -14.25 -31.84
N ARG A 118 11.40 -12.93 -32.04
CA ARG A 118 12.70 -12.22 -32.14
C ARG A 118 13.19 -11.65 -30.81
N TRP A 119 12.29 -11.28 -29.91
CA TRP A 119 12.62 -10.56 -28.67
C TRP A 119 12.16 -11.25 -27.38
N GLY A 120 11.44 -12.37 -27.46
CA GLY A 120 10.80 -13.03 -26.32
C GLY A 120 11.78 -13.41 -25.21
N GLY A 121 12.97 -13.91 -25.56
CA GLY A 121 14.01 -14.23 -24.57
C GLY A 121 14.56 -13.01 -23.83
N THR A 122 14.70 -11.87 -24.50
CA THR A 122 15.17 -10.62 -23.88
C THR A 122 14.08 -10.02 -22.99
N VAL A 123 12.84 -10.00 -23.46
CA VAL A 123 11.69 -9.48 -22.70
C VAL A 123 11.47 -10.31 -21.42
N TRP A 124 11.59 -11.64 -21.52
CA TRP A 124 11.48 -12.54 -20.37
C TRP A 124 12.55 -12.26 -19.32
N LYS A 125 13.82 -12.13 -19.73
CA LYS A 125 14.93 -11.78 -18.81
C LYS A 125 14.70 -10.45 -18.10
N ILE A 126 14.22 -9.43 -18.82
CA ILE A 126 13.95 -8.12 -18.25
C ILE A 126 12.75 -8.17 -17.28
N SER A 127 11.70 -8.93 -17.61
CA SER A 127 10.56 -9.13 -16.70
C SER A 127 11.02 -9.70 -15.37
N ILE A 128 11.87 -10.74 -15.38
CA ILE A 128 12.44 -11.36 -14.19
C ILE A 128 13.14 -10.32 -13.31
N VAL A 129 13.93 -9.41 -13.89
CA VAL A 129 14.61 -8.36 -13.11
C VAL A 129 13.59 -7.47 -12.39
N THR A 130 12.51 -7.06 -13.06
CA THR A 130 11.47 -6.24 -12.41
C THR A 130 10.72 -7.01 -11.33
N ASP A 131 10.58 -8.32 -11.49
CA ASP A 131 9.94 -9.21 -10.52
C ASP A 131 10.83 -9.42 -9.29
N CYS A 132 12.13 -9.64 -9.48
CA CYS A 132 13.11 -9.70 -8.41
C CYS A 132 13.12 -8.42 -7.56
N LEU A 133 13.05 -7.24 -8.18
CA LEU A 133 12.95 -5.97 -7.44
C LEU A 133 11.69 -5.91 -6.56
N THR A 134 10.59 -6.49 -7.03
CA THR A 134 9.32 -6.56 -6.28
C THR A 134 9.46 -7.51 -5.09
N VAL A 135 10.07 -8.68 -5.29
CA VAL A 135 10.36 -9.64 -4.21
C VAL A 135 11.28 -9.02 -3.16
N VAL A 136 12.36 -8.36 -3.57
CA VAL A 136 13.30 -7.69 -2.64
C VAL A 136 12.58 -6.64 -1.80
N THR A 137 11.71 -5.82 -2.41
CA THR A 137 10.93 -4.81 -1.69
C THR A 137 9.99 -5.45 -0.66
N ASN A 138 9.34 -6.57 -1.02
CA ASN A 138 8.49 -7.34 -0.11
C ASN A 138 9.26 -7.94 1.07
N LEU A 139 10.44 -8.51 0.82
CA LEU A 139 11.29 -9.03 1.88
C LEU A 139 11.82 -7.91 2.78
N LEU A 140 12.18 -6.77 2.21
CA LEU A 140 12.63 -5.60 2.96
C LEU A 140 11.54 -5.12 3.93
N ILE A 141 10.28 -4.99 3.49
CA ILE A 141 9.21 -4.53 4.39
C ILE A 141 8.91 -5.54 5.49
N ILE A 142 8.98 -6.85 5.21
CA ILE A 142 8.82 -7.89 6.24
C ILE A 142 9.95 -7.78 7.26
N PHE A 143 11.21 -7.76 6.79
CA PHE A 143 12.38 -7.66 7.65
C PHE A 143 12.35 -6.41 8.52
N THR A 144 12.10 -5.25 7.92
CA THR A 144 12.05 -3.97 8.66
C THR A 144 10.87 -3.89 9.62
N SER A 145 9.75 -4.57 9.34
CA SER A 145 8.65 -4.70 10.29
C SER A 145 9.02 -5.55 11.51
N LEU A 146 9.85 -6.59 11.33
CA LEU A 146 10.36 -7.40 12.45
C LEU A 146 11.33 -6.61 13.34
N LEU A 147 12.10 -5.67 12.80
CA LEU A 147 12.96 -4.77 13.58
C LEU A 147 12.19 -3.92 14.60
N TYR A 148 10.88 -3.73 14.42
CA TYR A 148 10.03 -3.06 15.40
C TYR A 148 9.66 -3.91 16.61
N ILE A 149 9.77 -5.25 16.53
CA ILE A 149 9.47 -6.15 17.66
C ILE A 149 10.44 -5.91 18.84
N PRO A 150 11.76 -5.81 18.64
CA PRO A 150 12.69 -5.42 19.71
C PRO A 150 12.37 -4.06 20.34
N ILE A 151 11.92 -3.09 19.53
CA ILE A 151 11.51 -1.75 20.01
C ILE A 151 10.24 -1.87 20.89
N LEU A 152 9.28 -2.72 20.52
CA LEU A 152 8.08 -2.99 21.33
C LEU A 152 8.41 -3.57 22.71
N ILE A 153 9.23 -4.62 22.72
CA ILE A 153 9.61 -5.32 23.95
C ILE A 153 10.27 -4.35 24.93
N SER A 154 11.13 -3.49 24.41
CA SER A 154 11.89 -2.53 25.20
C SER A 154 11.08 -1.30 25.61
N ILE A 155 10.14 -0.81 24.78
CA ILE A 155 9.17 0.22 25.17
C ILE A 155 8.30 -0.25 26.34
N ASN A 156 7.87 -1.52 26.36
CA ASN A 156 7.07 -2.04 27.46
C ASN A 156 7.83 -1.98 28.80
N LYS A 157 9.16 -2.13 28.78
CA LYS A 157 10.04 -1.99 29.95
C LYS A 157 10.06 -0.55 30.50
N PHE A 158 9.87 0.46 29.65
CA PHE A 158 9.84 1.88 30.01
C PHE A 158 8.44 2.51 29.95
N SER A 159 7.39 1.69 29.87
CA SER A 159 6.00 2.14 29.74
C SER A 159 5.48 2.98 30.92
N HIS A 160 6.20 2.97 32.05
CA HIS A 160 5.93 3.82 33.21
C HIS A 160 6.27 5.30 32.95
N LEU A 161 7.11 5.61 31.95
CA LEU A 161 7.49 6.98 31.61
C LEU A 161 6.38 7.66 30.80
N ARG A 162 5.88 8.78 31.33
CA ARG A 162 4.79 9.57 30.75
C ARG A 162 5.09 10.07 29.32
N SER A 163 6.36 10.38 29.03
CA SER A 163 6.83 10.78 27.69
C SER A 163 6.62 9.70 26.62
N VAL A 164 6.75 8.42 27.00
CA VAL A 164 6.55 7.27 26.11
C VAL A 164 5.06 7.06 25.85
N GLN A 165 4.21 7.21 26.88
CA GLN A 165 2.76 7.09 26.76
C GLN A 165 2.12 8.17 25.88
N GLU A 166 2.72 9.37 25.83
CA GLU A 166 2.18 10.53 25.10
C GLU A 166 2.69 10.64 23.64
N SER A 167 3.67 9.83 23.23
CA SER A 167 4.28 9.86 21.89
C SER A 167 3.38 9.29 20.77
N LYS A 168 2.29 10.01 20.43
CA LYS A 168 1.32 9.63 19.39
C LYS A 168 1.94 9.21 18.04
N PRO A 169 3.01 9.86 17.52
CA PRO A 169 3.61 9.49 16.24
C PRO A 169 4.31 8.12 16.27
N GLN A 170 4.99 7.78 17.38
CA GLN A 170 5.68 6.48 17.51
C GLN A 170 4.67 5.34 17.57
N LYS A 171 3.58 5.51 18.31
CA LYS A 171 2.48 4.53 18.38
C LYS A 171 1.82 4.31 17.02
N TYR A 172 1.63 5.38 16.25
CA TYR A 172 1.05 5.30 14.91
C TYR A 172 1.89 4.50 13.94
N ILE A 173 3.19 4.83 13.83
CA ILE A 173 4.10 4.12 12.93
C ILE A 173 4.20 2.64 13.32
N LEU A 174 4.27 2.36 14.62
CA LEU A 174 4.30 1.01 15.15
C LEU A 174 3.06 0.19 14.77
N MET A 175 1.86 0.74 14.94
CA MET A 175 0.63 0.07 14.54
C MET A 175 0.58 -0.14 13.03
N GLN A 176 1.11 0.81 12.27
CA GLN A 176 1.20 0.73 10.82
C GLN A 176 2.12 -0.39 10.35
N THR A 177 3.33 -0.51 10.91
CA THR A 177 4.25 -1.61 10.58
C THR A 177 3.71 -2.97 10.99
N MET A 178 3.07 -3.09 12.16
CA MET A 178 2.49 -4.36 12.62
C MET A 178 1.30 -4.79 11.75
N THR A 179 0.45 -3.83 11.37
CA THR A 179 -0.68 -4.10 10.47
C THR A 179 -0.19 -4.51 9.09
N VAL A 180 0.84 -3.85 8.55
CA VAL A 180 1.48 -4.26 7.28
C VAL A 180 1.99 -5.69 7.35
N LEU A 181 2.71 -6.06 8.42
CA LEU A 181 3.23 -7.41 8.59
C LEU A 181 2.12 -8.46 8.60
N ILE A 182 1.05 -8.22 9.36
CA ILE A 182 -0.11 -9.14 9.44
C ILE A 182 -0.74 -9.31 8.06
N TYR A 183 -1.01 -8.21 7.35
CA TYR A 183 -1.60 -8.27 6.01
C TYR A 183 -0.67 -9.01 5.03
N LYS A 184 0.63 -8.69 5.01
CA LYS A 184 1.62 -9.36 4.14
C LYS A 184 1.64 -10.87 4.38
N MET A 185 1.65 -11.33 5.62
CA MET A 185 1.62 -12.77 5.93
C MET A 185 0.32 -13.44 5.48
N LEU A 186 -0.81 -12.73 5.53
CA LEU A 186 -2.13 -13.22 5.15
C LEU A 186 -2.28 -13.51 3.65
N TYR A 187 -1.76 -12.65 2.76
CA TYR A 187 -1.88 -12.87 1.31
C TYR A 187 -0.61 -13.41 0.64
N LEU A 188 0.59 -13.05 1.11
CA LEU A 188 1.82 -13.43 0.42
C LEU A 188 2.06 -14.94 0.49
N VAL A 189 1.75 -15.60 1.61
CA VAL A 189 1.89 -17.06 1.76
C VAL A 189 0.96 -17.83 0.81
N PRO A 190 -0.36 -17.58 0.78
CA PRO A 190 -1.26 -18.20 -0.20
C PRO A 190 -0.86 -17.94 -1.66
N ILE A 191 -0.46 -16.72 -2.01
CA ILE A 191 -0.04 -16.38 -3.39
C ILE A 191 1.21 -17.16 -3.78
N THR A 192 2.21 -17.22 -2.90
CA THR A 192 3.45 -17.96 -3.18
C THR A 192 3.18 -19.44 -3.38
N LEU A 193 2.33 -20.03 -2.52
CA LEU A 193 1.93 -21.43 -2.62
C LEU A 193 1.16 -21.71 -3.92
N TYR A 194 0.22 -20.83 -4.28
CA TYR A 194 -0.54 -20.94 -5.54
C TYR A 194 0.38 -20.86 -6.75
N CYS A 195 1.28 -19.88 -6.82
CA CYS A 195 2.24 -19.74 -7.91
C CYS A 195 3.16 -20.95 -8.03
N PHE A 196 3.60 -21.53 -6.89
CA PHE A 196 4.42 -22.74 -6.86
C PHE A 196 3.66 -23.95 -7.42
N ILE A 197 2.44 -24.20 -6.95
CA ILE A 197 1.62 -25.34 -7.39
C ILE A 197 1.23 -25.21 -8.86
N ALA A 198 0.86 -24.01 -9.31
CA ALA A 198 0.43 -23.78 -10.68
C ALA A 198 1.61 -23.66 -11.66
N GLY A 199 2.85 -23.53 -11.17
CA GLY A 199 4.02 -23.24 -12.01
C GLY A 199 3.96 -21.86 -12.69
N ARG A 200 3.24 -20.91 -12.08
CA ARG A 200 2.85 -19.61 -12.64
C ARG A 200 3.53 -18.43 -11.93
N PHE A 201 4.86 -18.49 -11.81
CA PHE A 201 5.63 -17.46 -11.11
C PHE A 201 5.61 -16.09 -11.79
N GLU A 202 5.35 -16.06 -13.10
CA GLU A 202 5.22 -14.83 -13.89
C GLU A 202 4.08 -13.92 -13.39
N TYR A 203 3.09 -14.47 -12.67
CA TYR A 203 1.98 -13.70 -12.10
C TYR A 203 2.20 -13.29 -10.63
N PHE A 204 3.28 -13.72 -9.99
CA PHE A 204 3.52 -13.46 -8.57
C PHE A 204 3.56 -11.97 -8.26
N SER A 205 4.40 -11.22 -8.98
CA SER A 205 4.62 -9.78 -8.71
C SER A 205 3.36 -8.95 -8.94
N ILE A 206 2.62 -9.21 -10.02
CA ILE A 206 1.42 -8.43 -10.33
C ILE A 206 0.33 -8.71 -9.31
N THR A 207 0.15 -9.97 -8.91
CA THR A 207 -0.83 -10.36 -7.90
C THR A 207 -0.48 -9.75 -6.55
N ALA A 208 0.79 -9.81 -6.13
CA ALA A 208 1.26 -9.19 -4.88
C ALA A 208 1.00 -7.66 -4.87
N ASN A 209 1.31 -6.97 -5.98
CA ASN A 209 1.07 -5.54 -6.10
C ASN A 209 -0.43 -5.18 -6.06
N VAL A 210 -1.30 -6.01 -6.66
CA VAL A 210 -2.75 -5.83 -6.59
C VAL A 210 -3.23 -5.92 -5.13
N PHE A 211 -2.79 -6.93 -4.37
CA PHE A 211 -3.14 -7.06 -2.95
C PHE A 211 -2.59 -5.89 -2.12
N ASP A 212 -1.41 -5.38 -2.43
CA ASP A 212 -0.84 -4.20 -1.78
C ASP A 212 -1.71 -2.95 -1.97
N VAL A 213 -2.18 -2.72 -3.21
CA VAL A 213 -3.09 -1.62 -3.58
C VAL A 213 -4.34 -1.63 -2.70
N PHE A 214 -4.96 -2.79 -2.51
CA PHE A 214 -6.15 -2.92 -1.66
C PHE A 214 -5.84 -2.84 -0.16
N SER A 215 -4.69 -3.37 0.26
CA SER A 215 -4.35 -3.48 1.67
C SER A 215 -3.93 -2.14 2.28
N ILE A 216 -3.23 -1.27 1.54
CA ILE A 216 -2.64 -0.05 2.12
C ILE A 216 -3.67 0.95 2.66
N PRO A 217 -4.78 1.26 1.97
CA PRO A 217 -5.84 2.08 2.55
C PRO A 217 -6.36 1.49 3.86
N ALA A 218 -6.61 0.18 3.89
CA ALA A 218 -7.07 -0.51 5.09
C ALA A 218 -6.03 -0.44 6.23
N ILE A 219 -4.75 -0.66 5.91
CA ILE A 219 -3.62 -0.53 6.85
C ILE A 219 -3.61 0.88 7.47
N ILE A 220 -3.72 1.93 6.66
CA ILE A 220 -3.71 3.33 7.13
C ILE A 220 -4.90 3.58 8.07
N GLU A 221 -6.10 3.15 7.69
CA GLU A 221 -7.32 3.37 8.47
C GLU A 221 -7.33 2.59 9.79
N ILE A 222 -7.00 1.30 9.73
CA ILE A 222 -6.89 0.43 10.91
C ILE A 222 -5.86 1.03 11.88
N SER A 223 -4.67 1.40 11.39
CA SER A 223 -3.62 1.98 12.22
C SER A 223 -4.06 3.29 12.88
N TYR A 224 -4.78 4.14 12.14
CA TYR A 224 -5.35 5.37 12.68
C TYR A 224 -6.38 5.10 13.78
N LEU A 225 -7.30 4.16 13.55
CA LEU A 225 -8.34 3.78 14.51
C LEU A 225 -7.73 3.22 15.81
N PHE A 226 -6.78 2.28 15.71
CA PHE A 226 -6.11 1.69 16.87
C PHE A 226 -5.29 2.72 17.67
N CYS A 227 -4.77 3.75 17.00
CA CYS A 227 -4.02 4.81 17.67
C CYS A 227 -4.93 5.85 18.35
N ASN A 228 -6.15 6.06 17.85
CA ASN A 228 -7.12 6.96 18.46
C ASN A 228 -8.10 6.18 19.37
N ARG A 229 -7.72 6.04 20.65
CA ARG A 229 -8.49 5.31 21.67
C ARG A 229 -9.95 5.78 21.79
N HIS A 230 -10.22 7.07 21.53
CA HIS A 230 -11.59 7.59 21.51
C HIS A 230 -12.37 7.06 20.31
N ASN A 231 -11.81 7.17 19.10
CA ASN A 231 -12.45 6.63 17.89
C ASN A 231 -12.65 5.11 17.96
N LEU A 232 -11.69 4.36 18.51
CA LEU A 232 -11.83 2.92 18.70
C LEU A 232 -12.97 2.56 19.67
N LYS A 233 -13.06 3.26 20.81
CA LYS A 233 -14.16 3.06 21.77
C LYS A 233 -15.51 3.37 21.14
N THR A 234 -15.61 4.47 20.40
CA THR A 234 -16.82 4.85 19.67
C THR A 234 -17.20 3.78 18.64
N LEU A 235 -16.25 3.30 17.84
CA LEU A 235 -16.47 2.27 16.83
C LEU A 235 -16.88 0.91 17.43
N LEU A 236 -16.24 0.49 18.51
CA LEU A 236 -16.61 -0.73 19.24
C LEU A 236 -17.98 -0.60 19.91
N SER A 237 -18.31 0.58 20.44
CA SER A 237 -19.64 0.84 21.01
C SER A 237 -20.73 0.85 19.95
N SER A 238 -20.45 1.38 18.75
CA SER A 238 -21.38 1.35 17.63
C SER A 238 -21.54 -0.05 17.06
N TRP A 239 -20.49 -0.88 17.03
CA TRP A 239 -20.60 -2.29 16.62
C TRP A 239 -21.40 -3.16 17.60
N LYS A 240 -21.38 -2.85 18.89
CA LYS A 240 -22.23 -3.52 19.89
C LYS A 240 -23.71 -3.18 19.72
N ASP A 241 -24.02 -2.03 19.13
CA ASP A 241 -25.37 -1.64 18.78
C ASP A 241 -25.78 -2.38 17.49
N LYS A 242 -26.60 -3.44 17.63
CA LYS A 242 -27.11 -4.24 16.49
C LYS A 242 -27.87 -3.39 15.46
N SER A 243 -28.27 -2.17 15.81
CA SER A 243 -28.87 -1.21 14.89
C SER A 243 -27.86 -0.51 13.97
N PHE A 244 -26.55 -0.60 14.21
CA PHE A 244 -25.53 0.10 13.42
C PHE A 244 -25.45 -0.41 11.97
N LEU A 245 -25.50 -1.73 11.77
CA LEU A 245 -25.53 -2.32 10.43
C LEU A 245 -26.81 -1.96 9.68
N ALA A 246 -27.94 -1.90 10.38
CA ALA A 246 -29.22 -1.44 9.84
C ALA A 246 -29.17 0.06 9.47
N LYS A 247 -28.62 0.91 10.34
CA LYS A 247 -28.42 2.36 10.14
C LYS A 247 -27.41 2.68 9.03
N LEU A 248 -26.41 1.83 8.81
CA LEU A 248 -25.44 2.01 7.73
C LEU A 248 -26.09 1.74 6.36
N MET A 249 -27.00 0.76 6.30
CA MET A 249 -27.77 0.44 5.09
C MET A 249 -28.93 1.42 4.84
N THR A 250 -29.54 1.97 5.89
CA THR A 250 -30.52 3.06 5.78
C THR A 250 -29.80 4.41 5.87
N ARG A 251 -29.20 4.86 4.77
CA ARG A 251 -28.53 6.17 4.70
C ARG A 251 -29.57 7.30 4.84
N ASP A 252 -29.88 7.68 6.07
CA ASP A 252 -30.67 8.89 6.30
C ASP A 252 -29.79 10.13 6.08
N ARG A 253 -30.27 11.00 5.19
CA ARG A 253 -29.68 12.30 4.88
C ARG A 253 -29.83 13.22 6.09
N THR A 254 -28.91 13.17 7.04
CA THR A 254 -28.83 14.20 8.07
C THR A 254 -27.62 15.08 7.83
N THR A 255 -27.91 16.29 7.35
CA THR A 255 -27.02 17.43 7.25
C THR A 255 -26.51 17.81 8.64
N VAL A 256 -25.24 17.53 8.91
CA VAL A 256 -24.56 18.05 10.12
C VAL A 256 -24.30 19.54 9.90
N GLN A 257 -25.07 20.41 10.54
CA GLN A 257 -24.75 21.83 10.61
C GLN A 257 -23.56 22.06 11.55
N PRO A 258 -22.59 22.93 11.18
CA PRO A 258 -21.47 23.25 12.04
C PRO A 258 -21.93 24.06 13.25
N ARG A 259 -21.58 23.62 14.46
CA ARG A 259 -21.68 24.45 15.68
C ARG A 259 -20.75 25.65 15.52
N LEU A 260 -21.34 26.83 15.38
CA LEU A 260 -20.65 28.09 15.60
C LEU A 260 -20.31 28.18 17.09
N ALA A 261 -19.03 28.26 17.40
CA ALA A 261 -18.55 28.62 18.72
C ALA A 261 -18.73 30.14 18.90
N TYR A 262 -19.50 30.52 19.92
CA TYR A 262 -19.37 31.81 20.59
C TYR A 262 -18.65 31.56 21.91
#